data_AF-A0A848YYM6-F1
#
_entry.id   AF-A0A848YYM6-F1
#
_cell.length_a   1.000
_cell.length_b   1.000
_cell.length_c   1.000
_cell.angle_alpha   90.00
_cell.angle_beta   90.00
_cell.angle_gamma   90.00
#
_symmetry.space_group_name_H-M   'P 1'
#
loop_
_entity.id
_entity.type
_entity.pdbx_description
1 polymer ?
#
loop_
_entity_poly.entity_id
_entity_poly.type
_entity_poly.pdbx_seq_one_letter_code
_entity_poly.pdbx_strand_id
1 'polypeptide(L)'
;MRIILLVLVFSLSLATMILAGPLSNIEQLGKIMYQDLDFSFNRTQSGEALFTTHCSKCHAVSAYPDGGPPLFTSYAYENIGLPANPLLSGNPVDYGLGGFLEADFNSDLPLIGDAMYAAHYGKFKIPTLRNIALTPPYGHNGYFPELREMIRFLNSRDVSPEWPAPEVWTNLNTIDVGDMGLTDAQIDDIVQFLHTLSDRRLNRP
;
A
#
# COMPACT_ATOMS: atom_id res chain seq x y z
N MET A 1 64.49 3.22 42.51
CA MET A 1 63.09 3.27 43.01
C MET A 1 62.35 4.37 42.26
N ARG A 2 61.55 4.05 41.25
CA ARG A 2 60.67 4.99 40.54
C ARG A 2 59.28 4.36 40.49
N ILE A 3 58.32 4.99 41.16
CA ILE A 3 56.93 4.57 41.25
C ILE A 3 56.20 5.21 40.07
N ILE A 4 55.65 4.39 39.17
CA ILE A 4 54.81 4.84 38.05
C ILE A 4 53.37 4.82 38.54
N LEU A 5 52.74 6.00 38.58
CA LEU A 5 51.35 6.21 38.96
C LEU A 5 50.46 5.97 37.71
N LEU A 6 49.68 4.90 37.71
CA LEU A 6 48.70 4.60 36.67
C LEU A 6 47.40 5.39 36.96
N VAL A 7 47.05 6.36 36.12
CA VAL A 7 45.77 7.07 36.20
C VAL A 7 44.77 6.37 35.27
N LEU A 8 43.77 5.71 35.86
CA LEU A 8 42.63 5.14 35.16
C LEU A 8 41.64 6.26 34.80
N VAL A 9 41.51 6.56 33.50
CA VAL A 9 40.48 7.47 32.98
C VAL A 9 39.22 6.65 32.71
N PHE A 10 38.22 6.75 33.58
CA PHE A 10 36.87 6.24 33.32
C PHE A 10 36.12 7.27 32.46
N SER A 11 35.90 6.95 31.18
CA SER A 11 35.02 7.71 30.30
C SER A 11 33.57 7.36 30.60
N LEU A 12 32.85 8.28 31.24
CA LEU A 12 31.40 8.19 31.41
C LEU A 12 30.74 8.58 30.09
N SER A 13 30.33 7.60 29.28
CA SER A 13 29.45 7.85 28.14
C SER A 13 28.03 8.08 28.68
N LEU A 14 27.59 9.34 28.72
CA LEU A 14 26.18 9.66 28.91
C LEU A 14 25.43 9.27 27.63
N ALA A 15 24.76 8.12 27.66
CA ALA A 15 23.73 7.81 26.67
C ALA A 15 22.59 8.81 26.87
N THR A 16 22.40 9.71 25.90
CA THR A 16 21.22 10.55 25.82
C THR A 16 20.00 9.66 25.62
N MET A 17 19.21 9.47 26.68
CA MET A 17 17.85 8.95 26.54
C MET A 17 17.04 9.97 25.73
N ILE A 18 16.79 9.65 24.47
CA ILE A 18 15.80 10.36 23.66
C ILE A 18 14.45 9.99 24.28
N LEU A 19 13.80 10.96 24.93
CA LEU A 19 12.41 10.82 25.33
C LEU A 19 11.59 10.70 24.04
N ALA A 20 11.01 9.53 23.77
CA ALA A 20 10.08 9.37 22.68
C ALA A 20 8.90 10.32 22.87
N GLY A 21 8.58 11.11 21.84
CA GLY A 21 7.39 11.98 21.84
C GLY A 21 6.09 11.19 21.90
N PRO A 22 4.94 11.86 22.08
CA PRO A 22 3.64 11.19 22.02
C PRO A 22 3.44 10.56 20.63
N LEU A 23 2.91 9.34 20.62
CA LEU A 23 2.65 8.59 19.39
C LEU A 23 1.68 9.37 18.48
N SER A 24 1.97 9.38 17.18
CA SER A 24 1.06 9.87 16.14
C SER A 24 -0.26 9.08 16.16
N ASN A 25 -1.32 9.61 15.53
CA ASN A 25 -2.59 8.88 15.45
C ASN A 25 -2.45 7.54 14.71
N ILE A 26 -1.51 7.42 13.78
CA ILE A 26 -1.22 6.18 13.05
C ILE A 26 -0.42 5.23 13.93
N GLU A 27 0.58 5.72 14.67
CA GLU A 27 1.34 4.92 15.63
C GLU A 27 0.45 4.42 16.78
N GLN A 28 -0.50 5.23 17.23
CA GLN A 28 -1.53 4.81 18.20
C GLN A 28 -2.46 3.77 17.60
N LEU A 29 -2.90 3.93 16.35
CA LEU A 29 -3.72 2.94 15.66
C LEU A 29 -2.98 1.62 15.52
N GLY A 30 -1.73 1.67 15.07
CA GLY A 30 -0.81 0.54 15.03
C GLY A 30 -0.79 -0.13 16.38
N LYS A 31 -0.43 0.57 17.45
CA LYS A 31 -0.40 0.04 18.83
C LYS A 31 -1.74 -0.54 19.32
N ILE A 32 -2.87 0.08 18.99
CA ILE A 32 -4.22 -0.38 19.32
C ILE A 32 -4.58 -1.63 18.52
N MET A 33 -4.01 -1.84 17.34
CA MET A 33 -4.22 -3.06 16.55
C MET A 33 -3.20 -4.16 16.89
N TYR A 34 -2.06 -3.79 17.48
CA TYR A 34 -0.84 -4.60 17.64
C TYR A 34 -0.74 -5.60 18.82
N GLN A 35 -1.70 -5.78 19.72
CA GLN A 35 -1.38 -6.57 20.94
C GLN A 35 -1.13 -8.08 20.75
N ASP A 36 -1.14 -8.69 19.56
CA ASP A 36 -1.03 -10.16 19.45
C ASP A 36 -0.27 -10.72 18.22
N LEU A 37 0.66 -10.00 17.59
CA LEU A 37 1.53 -10.62 16.56
C LEU A 37 2.98 -10.22 16.78
N ASP A 38 3.87 -11.22 16.81
CA ASP A 38 5.32 -11.16 17.09
C ASP A 38 6.11 -10.41 16.00
N PHE A 39 5.73 -9.17 15.72
CA PHE A 39 6.47 -8.27 14.86
C PHE A 39 7.47 -7.49 15.72
N SER A 40 8.59 -7.06 15.14
CA SER A 40 9.47 -6.12 15.85
C SER A 40 8.94 -4.70 15.62
N PHE A 41 8.72 -3.97 16.72
CA PHE A 41 8.22 -2.59 16.71
C PHE A 41 8.98 -1.69 15.71
N ASN A 42 10.30 -1.89 15.59
CA ASN A 42 11.16 -1.13 14.67
C ASN A 42 10.83 -1.38 13.18
N ARG A 43 10.50 -2.62 12.78
CA ARG A 43 10.19 -2.90 11.37
C ARG A 43 8.80 -2.43 10.97
N THR A 44 7.83 -2.51 11.87
CA THR A 44 6.51 -1.91 11.62
C THR A 44 6.59 -0.40 11.48
N GLN A 45 7.39 0.28 12.31
CA GLN A 45 7.59 1.73 12.20
C GLN A 45 8.34 2.11 10.90
N SER A 46 9.34 1.31 10.51
CA SER A 46 10.00 1.41 9.18
C SER A 46 8.98 1.25 8.04
N GLY A 47 8.13 0.23 8.13
CA GLY A 47 7.07 -0.05 7.17
C GLY A 47 6.02 1.07 7.06
N GLU A 48 5.59 1.64 8.18
CA GLU A 48 4.68 2.79 8.21
C GLU A 48 5.29 4.01 7.53
N ALA A 49 6.57 4.30 7.79
CA ALA A 49 7.27 5.41 7.16
C ALA A 49 7.37 5.21 5.64
N LEU A 50 7.77 4.01 5.20
CA LEU A 50 7.82 3.65 3.78
C LEU A 50 6.45 3.76 3.13
N PHE A 51 5.41 3.23 3.77
CA PHE A 51 4.03 3.33 3.28
C PHE A 51 3.59 4.79 3.15
N THR A 52 3.90 5.62 4.15
CA THR A 52 3.55 7.04 4.12
C THR A 52 4.26 7.76 2.97
N THR A 53 5.53 7.46 2.71
CA THR A 53 6.28 8.07 1.62
C THR A 53 5.81 7.62 0.24
N HIS A 54 5.53 6.32 0.08
CA HIS A 54 5.37 5.72 -1.25
C HIS A 54 3.93 5.38 -1.63
N CYS A 55 3.01 5.23 -0.66
CA CYS A 55 1.65 4.74 -0.91
C CYS A 55 0.56 5.77 -0.57
N SER A 56 0.87 6.76 0.28
CA SER A 56 -0.15 7.65 0.87
C SER A 56 -0.86 8.59 -0.11
N LYS A 57 -0.27 8.84 -1.29
CA LYS A 57 -0.90 9.65 -2.34
C LYS A 57 -2.23 9.04 -2.81
N CYS A 58 -2.28 7.71 -2.90
CA CYS A 58 -3.49 6.96 -3.24
C CYS A 58 -4.19 6.45 -1.97
N HIS A 59 -3.43 5.92 -1.01
CA HIS A 59 -3.96 5.33 0.21
C HIS A 59 -3.80 6.28 1.39
N ALA A 60 -4.64 7.31 1.40
CA ALA A 60 -4.58 8.41 2.36
C ALA A 60 -4.52 7.92 3.83
N VAL A 61 -3.49 8.40 4.54
CA VAL A 61 -3.25 8.09 5.96
C VAL A 61 -3.81 9.16 6.91
N SER A 62 -4.49 10.18 6.37
CA SER A 62 -5.16 11.18 7.18
C SER A 62 -6.38 10.58 7.89
N ALA A 63 -6.69 11.14 9.07
CA ALA A 63 -7.92 10.82 9.77
C ALA A 63 -9.14 11.07 8.87
N TYR A 64 -10.19 10.28 9.06
CA TYR A 64 -11.46 10.50 8.38
C TYR A 64 -12.10 11.81 8.90
N PRO A 65 -12.93 12.54 8.11
CA PRO A 65 -13.45 13.85 8.50
C PRO A 65 -14.26 13.88 9.80
N ASP A 66 -14.76 12.74 10.28
CA ASP A 66 -15.46 12.60 11.58
C ASP A 66 -14.49 12.41 12.78
N GLY A 67 -13.18 12.47 12.55
CA GLY A 67 -12.15 12.22 13.55
C GLY A 67 -11.81 10.73 13.74
N GLY A 68 -12.44 9.85 12.96
CA GLY A 68 -12.16 8.42 12.93
C GLY A 68 -10.79 8.10 12.35
N PRO A 69 -10.27 6.88 12.61
CA PRO A 69 -8.96 6.49 12.12
C PRO A 69 -8.91 6.41 10.58
N PRO A 70 -7.72 6.46 9.97
CA PRO A 70 -7.57 6.46 8.51
C PRO A 70 -8.25 5.26 7.85
N LEU A 71 -8.84 5.50 6.68
CA LEU A 71 -9.44 4.46 5.86
C LEU A 71 -8.49 3.95 4.77
N PHE A 72 -7.29 4.52 4.67
CA PHE A 72 -6.25 4.09 3.73
C PHE A 72 -6.75 4.05 2.28
N THR A 73 -7.53 5.06 1.90
CA THR A 73 -8.03 5.29 0.54
C THR A 73 -8.33 6.76 0.35
N SER A 74 -7.99 7.30 -0.82
CA SER A 74 -8.40 8.64 -1.25
C SER A 74 -9.79 8.66 -1.90
N TYR A 75 -10.38 7.48 -2.15
CA TYR A 75 -11.60 7.28 -2.94
C TYR A 75 -11.51 7.70 -4.42
N ALA A 76 -10.32 8.09 -4.88
CA ALA A 76 -10.09 8.37 -6.29
C ALA A 76 -10.03 7.07 -7.12
N TYR A 77 -9.80 7.24 -8.43
CA TYR A 77 -9.77 6.15 -9.40
C TYR A 77 -8.47 6.21 -10.19
N GLU A 78 -7.77 5.08 -10.27
CA GLU A 78 -6.47 4.99 -10.94
C GLU A 78 -6.38 3.72 -11.79
N ASN A 79 -5.64 3.79 -12.89
CA ASN A 79 -5.24 2.62 -13.66
C ASN A 79 -3.78 2.30 -13.31
N ILE A 80 -3.57 1.30 -12.46
CA ILE A 80 -2.24 0.81 -12.09
C ILE A 80 -1.68 -0.22 -13.09
N GLY A 81 -2.38 -0.48 -14.19
CA GLY A 81 -1.92 -1.34 -15.28
C GLY A 81 -1.95 -2.83 -14.96
N LEU A 82 -2.94 -3.28 -14.17
CA LEU A 82 -3.07 -4.71 -13.89
C LEU A 82 -3.16 -5.52 -15.18
N PRO A 83 -2.44 -6.65 -15.28
CA PRO A 83 -2.61 -7.58 -16.38
C PRO A 83 -3.95 -8.30 -16.30
N ALA A 84 -4.43 -8.77 -17.45
CA ALA A 84 -5.64 -9.59 -17.50
C ALA A 84 -5.39 -10.94 -16.81
N ASN A 85 -6.35 -11.41 -16.00
CA ASN A 85 -6.20 -12.66 -15.25
C ASN A 85 -6.53 -13.88 -16.13
N PRO A 86 -5.54 -14.73 -16.49
CA PRO A 86 -5.74 -15.86 -17.38
C PRO A 86 -6.64 -16.96 -16.80
N LEU A 87 -6.93 -16.92 -15.49
CA LEU A 87 -7.81 -17.88 -14.83
C LEU A 87 -9.31 -17.51 -14.97
N LEU A 88 -9.63 -16.30 -15.41
CA LEU A 88 -11.00 -15.88 -15.64
C LEU A 88 -11.49 -16.40 -17.00
N SER A 89 -12.61 -17.14 -16.98
CA SER A 89 -13.19 -17.72 -18.19
C SER A 89 -13.57 -16.63 -19.19
N GLY A 90 -13.15 -16.79 -20.45
CA GLY A 90 -13.38 -15.82 -21.52
C GLY A 90 -12.52 -14.55 -21.46
N ASN A 91 -11.87 -14.28 -20.31
CA ASN A 91 -11.00 -13.13 -20.04
C ASN A 91 -11.47 -11.81 -20.69
N PRO A 92 -12.71 -11.37 -20.40
CA PRO A 92 -13.22 -10.11 -20.96
C PRO A 92 -12.41 -8.94 -20.41
N VAL A 93 -12.11 -7.96 -21.27
CA VAL A 93 -11.43 -6.74 -20.85
C VAL A 93 -12.34 -5.93 -19.92
N ASP A 94 -11.90 -5.71 -18.69
CA ASP A 94 -12.58 -4.83 -17.73
C ASP A 94 -12.05 -3.40 -17.85
N TYR A 95 -12.87 -2.55 -18.48
CA TYR A 95 -12.58 -1.13 -18.69
C TYR A 95 -12.77 -0.27 -17.43
N GLY A 96 -13.20 -0.85 -16.31
CA GLY A 96 -13.37 -0.18 -15.02
C GLY A 96 -14.39 0.97 -15.10
N LEU A 97 -14.06 2.10 -14.46
CA LEU A 97 -14.93 3.28 -14.44
C LEU A 97 -15.27 3.78 -15.85
N GLY A 98 -14.33 3.72 -16.81
CA GLY A 98 -14.60 4.14 -18.18
C GLY A 98 -15.65 3.27 -18.86
N GLY A 99 -15.60 1.95 -18.68
CA GLY A 99 -16.62 1.03 -19.19
C GLY A 99 -17.98 1.25 -18.54
N PHE A 100 -18.01 1.53 -17.23
CA PHE A 100 -19.24 1.88 -16.53
C PHE A 100 -19.85 3.20 -17.03
N LEU A 101 -19.04 4.20 -17.38
CA LEU A 101 -19.52 5.49 -17.87
C LEU A 101 -19.92 5.45 -19.36
N GLU A 102 -19.29 4.57 -20.14
CA GLU A 102 -19.67 4.28 -21.52
C GLU A 102 -21.01 3.53 -21.58
N ALA A 103 -21.21 2.54 -20.69
CA ALA A 103 -22.43 1.77 -20.63
C ALA A 103 -23.54 2.57 -19.92
N ASP A 104 -24.47 3.14 -20.67
CA ASP A 104 -25.77 3.44 -20.07
C ASP A 104 -26.53 2.13 -19.87
N PHE A 105 -26.71 1.73 -18.62
CA PHE A 105 -27.48 0.54 -18.26
C PHE A 105 -28.97 0.64 -18.64
N ASN A 106 -29.44 1.79 -19.14
CA ASN A 106 -30.82 2.06 -19.53
C ASN A 106 -31.02 2.59 -20.97
N SER A 107 -29.97 2.79 -21.77
CA SER A 107 -30.11 3.19 -23.19
C SER A 107 -28.89 2.81 -24.04
N ASP A 108 -29.05 2.84 -25.37
CA ASP A 108 -27.96 2.60 -26.34
C ASP A 108 -27.02 3.84 -26.49
N LEU A 109 -27.08 4.82 -25.58
CA LEU A 109 -26.27 6.05 -25.61
C LEU A 109 -25.43 6.15 -24.34
N PRO A 110 -24.18 6.63 -24.39
CA PRO A 110 -23.33 6.69 -23.20
C PRO A 110 -23.82 7.71 -22.16
N LEU A 111 -23.50 7.49 -20.87
CA LEU A 111 -23.91 8.37 -19.76
C LEU A 111 -23.33 9.78 -19.88
N ILE A 112 -22.18 9.91 -20.52
CA ILE A 112 -21.44 11.14 -20.81
C ILE A 112 -20.81 11.05 -22.20
N GLY A 113 -20.35 12.16 -22.76
CA GLY A 113 -19.75 12.15 -24.11
C GLY A 113 -18.47 11.31 -24.21
N ASP A 114 -18.17 10.82 -25.41
CA ASP A 114 -17.10 9.85 -25.73
C ASP A 114 -15.74 10.16 -25.09
N ALA A 115 -15.27 11.40 -25.26
CA ALA A 115 -13.99 11.84 -24.71
C ALA A 115 -13.97 11.84 -23.17
N MET A 116 -15.14 11.97 -22.52
CA MET A 116 -15.22 12.02 -21.07
C MET A 116 -15.09 10.64 -20.45
N TYR A 117 -15.80 9.62 -20.95
CA TYR A 117 -15.67 8.27 -20.38
C TYR A 117 -14.32 7.61 -20.74
N ALA A 118 -13.79 7.89 -21.94
CA ALA A 118 -12.51 7.31 -22.37
C ALA A 118 -11.32 7.71 -21.48
N ALA A 119 -11.38 8.92 -20.88
CA ALA A 119 -10.40 9.39 -19.90
C ALA A 119 -10.42 8.60 -18.56
N HIS A 120 -11.39 7.71 -18.39
CA HIS A 120 -11.55 6.84 -17.22
C HIS A 120 -11.33 5.36 -17.52
N TYR A 121 -10.99 4.98 -18.76
CA TYR A 121 -10.69 3.59 -19.10
C TYR A 121 -9.53 3.01 -18.29
N GLY A 122 -9.76 1.81 -17.76
CA GLY A 122 -8.83 1.05 -16.93
C GLY A 122 -8.74 1.56 -15.49
N LYS A 123 -9.45 2.64 -15.13
CA LYS A 123 -9.38 3.18 -13.77
C LYS A 123 -10.34 2.44 -12.85
N PHE A 124 -9.83 2.00 -11.71
CA PHE A 124 -10.61 1.38 -10.64
C PHE A 124 -10.55 2.22 -9.37
N LYS A 125 -11.60 2.15 -8.58
CA LYS A 125 -11.66 2.83 -7.29
C LYS A 125 -10.53 2.31 -6.40
N ILE A 126 -9.77 3.21 -5.80
CA ILE A 126 -8.74 2.85 -4.83
C ILE A 126 -9.43 2.24 -3.59
N PRO A 127 -9.21 0.96 -3.27
CA PRO A 127 -9.88 0.31 -2.15
C PRO A 127 -9.30 0.78 -0.82
N THR A 128 -10.04 0.59 0.27
CA THR A 128 -9.46 0.65 1.62
C THR A 128 -8.45 -0.48 1.81
N LEU A 129 -7.40 -0.23 2.60
CA LEU A 129 -6.44 -1.27 2.98
C LEU A 129 -6.70 -1.88 4.36
N ARG A 130 -7.81 -1.51 5.03
CA ARG A 130 -8.22 -2.23 6.24
C ARG A 130 -8.53 -3.68 5.89
N ASN A 131 -8.01 -4.62 6.68
CA ASN A 131 -8.13 -6.07 6.46
C ASN A 131 -7.50 -6.58 5.14
N ILE A 132 -6.61 -5.81 4.50
CA ILE A 132 -6.00 -6.22 3.22
C ILE A 132 -5.24 -7.55 3.34
N ALA A 133 -4.57 -7.79 4.47
CA ALA A 133 -3.83 -9.03 4.68
C ALA A 133 -4.72 -10.29 4.78
N LEU A 134 -6.04 -10.13 4.92
CA LEU A 134 -7.00 -11.24 5.08
C LEU A 134 -7.85 -11.47 3.82
N THR A 135 -7.59 -10.73 2.74
CA THR A 135 -8.46 -10.72 1.55
C THR A 135 -7.74 -11.08 0.23
N PRO A 136 -6.89 -12.13 0.18
CA PRO A 136 -6.39 -12.61 -1.10
C PRO A 136 -7.54 -13.21 -1.95
N PRO A 137 -7.41 -13.25 -3.28
CA PRO A 137 -6.34 -12.66 -4.09
C PRO A 137 -6.53 -11.14 -4.33
N TYR A 138 -5.51 -10.49 -4.87
CA TYR A 138 -5.38 -9.04 -5.00
C TYR A 138 -5.45 -8.54 -6.45
N GLY A 139 -5.85 -7.26 -6.59
CA GLY A 139 -6.23 -6.64 -7.86
C GLY A 139 -7.74 -6.75 -8.13
N HIS A 140 -8.31 -5.93 -9.01
CA HIS A 140 -9.76 -5.96 -9.29
C HIS A 140 -10.22 -7.31 -9.85
N ASN A 141 -9.32 -7.99 -10.57
CA ASN A 141 -9.54 -9.28 -11.20
C ASN A 141 -8.87 -10.45 -10.44
N GLY A 142 -8.33 -10.21 -9.24
CA GLY A 142 -7.67 -11.23 -8.41
C GLY A 142 -6.41 -11.84 -9.03
N TYR A 143 -5.66 -11.09 -9.83
CA TYR A 143 -4.46 -11.58 -10.52
C TYR A 143 -3.37 -12.05 -9.54
N PHE A 144 -3.14 -11.35 -8.44
CA PHE A 144 -2.04 -11.65 -7.52
C PHE A 144 -2.52 -12.50 -6.34
N PRO A 145 -2.02 -13.71 -6.13
CA PRO A 145 -2.43 -14.54 -4.99
C PRO A 145 -1.92 -13.98 -3.65
N GLU A 146 -0.79 -13.28 -3.66
CA GLU A 146 -0.06 -12.87 -2.46
C GLU A 146 0.13 -11.34 -2.41
N LEU A 147 -0.01 -10.75 -1.22
CA LEU A 147 0.05 -9.29 -1.02
C LEU A 147 1.41 -8.73 -1.41
N ARG A 148 2.46 -9.51 -1.12
CA ARG A 148 3.83 -9.14 -1.47
C ARG A 148 4.02 -9.03 -2.98
N GLU A 149 3.35 -9.86 -3.78
CA GLU A 149 3.49 -9.84 -5.24
C GLU A 149 2.81 -8.63 -5.85
N MET A 150 1.64 -8.25 -5.33
CA MET A 150 0.99 -6.99 -5.68
C MET A 150 1.92 -5.79 -5.43
N ILE A 151 2.62 -5.76 -4.28
CA ILE A 151 3.56 -4.66 -3.99
C ILE A 151 4.80 -4.71 -4.89
N ARG A 152 5.34 -5.90 -5.20
CA ARG A 152 6.42 -6.03 -6.19
C ARG A 152 6.00 -5.47 -7.55
N PHE A 153 4.80 -5.81 -8.00
CA PHE A 153 4.24 -5.31 -9.24
C PHE A 153 4.15 -3.77 -9.24
N LEU A 154 3.55 -3.18 -8.20
CA LEU A 154 3.50 -1.72 -8.07
C LEU A 154 4.90 -1.08 -8.05
N ASN A 155 5.89 -1.76 -7.47
CA ASN A 155 7.25 -1.24 -7.38
C ASN A 155 8.00 -1.26 -8.71
N SER A 156 7.80 -2.28 -9.56
CA SER A 156 8.69 -2.54 -10.70
C SER A 156 8.01 -2.75 -12.05
N ARG A 157 6.68 -2.58 -12.17
CA ARG A 157 5.91 -2.77 -13.43
C ARG A 157 6.60 -2.21 -14.67
N ASP A 158 7.13 -0.98 -14.59
CA ASP A 158 7.64 -0.24 -15.75
C ASP A 158 9.12 -0.54 -16.05
N VAL A 159 9.85 -1.13 -15.11
CA VAL A 159 11.30 -1.35 -15.19
C VAL A 159 11.70 -2.82 -15.15
N SER A 160 10.78 -3.73 -14.84
CA SER A 160 11.00 -5.17 -14.78
C SER A 160 10.32 -5.89 -15.94
N PRO A 161 11.02 -6.80 -16.65
CA PRO A 161 10.44 -7.59 -17.73
C PRO A 161 9.57 -8.76 -17.23
N GLU A 162 9.43 -8.93 -15.91
CA GLU A 162 8.71 -10.07 -15.31
C GLU A 162 7.18 -9.95 -15.42
N TRP A 163 6.66 -8.74 -15.63
CA TRP A 163 5.24 -8.46 -15.61
C TRP A 163 4.63 -8.54 -17.01
N PRO A 164 3.45 -9.15 -17.18
CA PRO A 164 2.74 -9.09 -18.44
C PRO A 164 2.27 -7.67 -18.77
N ALA A 165 1.86 -7.49 -20.02
CA ALA A 165 1.21 -6.25 -20.46
C ALA A 165 -0.06 -5.96 -19.63
N PRO A 166 -0.37 -4.68 -19.37
CA PRO A 166 -1.62 -4.25 -18.75
C PRO A 166 -2.82 -4.66 -19.63
N GLU A 167 -3.92 -4.96 -18.96
CA GLU A 167 -5.23 -5.24 -19.57
C GLU A 167 -5.74 -4.03 -20.38
N VAL A 168 -5.55 -2.82 -19.83
CA VAL A 168 -5.92 -1.55 -20.47
C VAL A 168 -4.74 -0.58 -20.43
N TRP A 169 -4.25 -0.19 -21.61
CA TRP A 169 -3.08 0.68 -21.78
C TRP A 169 -3.34 2.18 -21.57
N THR A 170 -4.60 2.61 -21.67
CA THR A 170 -4.96 4.02 -21.56
C THR A 170 -4.98 4.47 -20.11
N ASN A 171 -4.61 5.73 -19.86
CA ASN A 171 -4.69 6.38 -18.54
C ASN A 171 -3.84 5.71 -17.44
N LEU A 172 -2.79 4.96 -17.80
CA LEU A 172 -1.87 4.33 -16.86
C LEU A 172 -1.22 5.36 -15.93
N ASN A 173 -1.20 5.05 -14.64
CA ASN A 173 -0.40 5.78 -13.67
C ASN A 173 1.04 5.24 -13.71
N THR A 174 1.91 5.99 -14.39
CA THR A 174 3.37 5.76 -14.47
C THR A 174 4.15 6.79 -13.65
N ILE A 175 3.46 7.64 -12.88
CA ILE A 175 4.08 8.70 -12.08
C ILE A 175 4.26 8.23 -10.63
N ASP A 176 3.26 7.54 -10.10
CA ASP A 176 3.22 7.17 -8.68
C ASP A 176 3.61 5.72 -8.43
N VAL A 177 3.48 4.86 -9.45
CA VAL A 177 3.76 3.42 -9.39
C VAL A 177 4.42 2.97 -10.69
N GLY A 178 5.13 1.85 -10.63
CA GLY A 178 5.79 1.18 -11.75
C GLY A 178 7.31 1.25 -11.71
N ASP A 179 7.88 2.25 -11.05
CA ASP A 179 9.32 2.39 -10.77
C ASP A 179 9.52 3.12 -9.43
N MET A 180 9.21 2.44 -8.32
CA MET A 180 9.24 3.05 -6.99
C MET A 180 10.61 2.92 -6.30
N GLY A 181 11.53 2.12 -6.86
CA GLY A 181 12.89 1.95 -6.36
C GLY A 181 13.01 1.28 -4.98
N LEU A 182 11.97 0.59 -4.51
CA LEU A 182 11.99 -0.13 -3.23
C LEU A 182 12.82 -1.41 -3.34
N THR A 183 13.63 -1.67 -2.32
CA THR A 183 14.32 -2.95 -2.12
C THR A 183 13.37 -4.01 -1.58
N ASP A 184 13.74 -5.29 -1.71
CA ASP A 184 12.94 -6.39 -1.17
C ASP A 184 12.67 -6.27 0.34
N ALA A 185 13.65 -5.81 1.12
CA ALA A 185 13.48 -5.59 2.56
C ALA A 185 12.47 -4.48 2.85
N GLN A 186 12.45 -3.41 2.06
CA GLN A 186 11.46 -2.34 2.20
C GLN A 186 10.06 -2.82 1.81
N ILE A 187 9.95 -3.66 0.77
CA ILE A 187 8.69 -4.31 0.41
C ILE A 187 8.20 -5.18 1.57
N ASP A 188 9.06 -5.99 2.18
CA ASP A 188 8.71 -6.84 3.32
C ASP A 188 8.27 -6.00 4.55
N ASP A 189 8.89 -4.85 4.77
CA ASP A 189 8.51 -3.91 5.84
C ASP A 189 7.14 -3.29 5.59
N ILE A 190 6.84 -2.89 4.36
CA ILE A 190 5.50 -2.41 3.97
C ILE A 190 4.46 -3.52 4.17
N VAL A 191 4.75 -4.75 3.73
CA VAL A 191 3.84 -5.89 3.93
C VAL A 191 3.56 -6.09 5.42
N GLN A 192 4.59 -6.08 6.28
CA GLN A 192 4.42 -6.18 7.74
C GLN A 192 3.53 -5.07 8.29
N PHE A 193 3.70 -3.82 7.83
CA PHE A 193 2.81 -2.73 8.20
C PHE A 193 1.36 -2.99 7.75
N LEU A 194 1.13 -3.45 6.52
CA LEU A 194 -0.21 -3.75 6.03
C LEU A 194 -0.90 -4.88 6.81
N HIS A 195 -0.14 -5.87 7.31
CA HIS A 195 -0.69 -6.89 8.22
C HIS A 195 -1.26 -6.28 9.51
N THR A 196 -0.64 -5.20 10.00
CA THR A 196 -1.16 -4.52 11.19
C THR A 196 -2.53 -3.92 10.95
N LEU A 197 -2.92 -3.65 9.70
CA LEU A 197 -4.21 -3.06 9.31
C LEU A 197 -5.41 -4.01 9.43
N SER A 198 -5.24 -5.17 10.07
CA SER A 198 -6.26 -6.20 10.22
C SER A 198 -7.00 -6.09 11.55
N ASP A 199 -8.32 -6.20 11.52
CA ASP A 199 -9.18 -6.17 12.69
C ASP A 199 -8.95 -7.40 13.56
N ARG A 200 -8.63 -7.18 14.84
CA ARG A 200 -8.35 -8.27 15.80
C ARG A 200 -9.45 -9.33 15.91
N ARG A 201 -10.72 -8.95 15.72
CA ARG A 201 -11.86 -9.88 15.82
C ARG A 201 -11.87 -10.91 14.70
N LEU A 202 -11.29 -10.59 13.54
CA LEU A 202 -11.20 -11.48 12.39
C LEU A 202 -9.96 -12.37 12.45
N ASN A 203 -9.01 -12.07 13.34
CA ASN A 203 -7.75 -12.79 13.49
C ASN A 203 -7.73 -13.74 14.71
N ARG A 204 -8.92 -14.18 15.19
CA ARG A 204 -9.03 -15.20 16.23
C ARG A 204 -9.28 -16.56 15.59
N PRO A 205 -8.50 -17.60 15.93
CA PRO A 205 -8.74 -18.97 15.47
C PRO A 205 -10.06 -19.54 16.01
#